data_AF-A0ABD7QSU6-F1
#
_entry.id   AF-A0ABD7QSU6-F1
#
_cell.length_a   1.000
_cell.length_b   1.000
_cell.length_c   1.000
_cell.angle_alpha   90.00
_cell.angle_beta   90.00
_cell.angle_gamma   90.00
#
_symmetry.space_group_name_H-M   'P 1'
#
loop_
_entity.id
_entity.type
_entity.pdbx_description
1 polymer ?
#
loop_
_entity_poly.entity_id
_entity_poly.type
_entity_poly.pdbx_seq_one_letter_code
_entity_poly.pdbx_strand_id
1 'polypeptide(L)'
;MARTSTKKDNRERARQRRAELDAERARRDAAIEEAASTFFDANDDREELIAKLDAIDVDRALAVQTLVELKETNPRIAQLLDIPVAEVRRLRDLGAESASANDGAASDVEAIEGSAAAEHASEAGRAA
;
A
#
# COMPACT_ATOMS: atom_id res chain seq x y z
N MET A 1 51.95 48.05 16.72
CA MET A 1 50.46 48.01 16.62
C MET A 1 49.92 47.07 15.53
N ALA A 2 50.73 46.37 14.72
CA ALA A 2 50.23 45.57 13.58
C ALA A 2 49.82 44.10 13.88
N ARG A 3 50.29 43.50 14.98
CA ARG A 3 50.05 42.07 15.28
C ARG A 3 48.62 41.75 15.75
N THR A 4 47.87 42.75 16.22
CA THR A 4 46.52 42.58 16.75
C THR A 4 45.44 42.66 15.67
N SER A 5 45.67 43.38 14.55
CA SER A 5 44.74 43.43 13.42
C SER A 5 44.72 42.10 12.66
N THR A 6 45.89 41.54 12.35
CA THR A 6 46.03 40.23 11.68
C THR A 6 45.38 39.08 12.46
N LYS A 7 45.42 39.11 13.80
CA LYS A 7 44.74 38.12 14.64
C LYS A 7 43.21 38.25 14.59
N LYS A 8 42.69 39.48 14.47
CA LYS A 8 41.25 39.73 14.30
C LYS A 8 40.79 39.29 12.92
N ASP A 9 41.52 39.63 11.87
CA ASP A 9 41.22 39.27 10.48
C ASP A 9 41.21 37.74 10.28
N ASN A 10 42.16 37.02 10.89
CA ASN A 10 42.20 35.55 10.85
C ASN A 10 41.02 34.89 11.57
N ARG A 11 40.58 35.47 12.70
CA ARG A 11 39.42 34.96 13.44
C ARG A 11 38.12 35.20 12.70
N GLU A 12 38.00 36.33 12.01
CA GLU A 12 36.85 36.68 11.19
C GLU A 12 36.74 35.78 9.96
N ARG A 13 37.83 35.54 9.24
CA ARG A 13 37.88 34.56 8.14
C ARG A 13 37.54 33.13 8.60
N ALA A 14 38.00 32.73 9.79
CA ALA A 14 37.66 31.42 10.35
C ALA A 14 36.16 31.29 10.68
N ARG A 15 35.50 32.38 11.10
CA ARG A 15 34.05 32.41 11.33
C ARG A 15 33.27 32.36 10.02
N GLN A 16 33.69 33.13 9.03
CA GLN A 16 33.08 33.13 7.68
C GLN A 16 33.15 31.74 7.06
N ARG A 17 34.32 31.10 7.04
CA ARG A 17 34.47 29.73 6.50
C ARG A 17 33.63 28.69 7.23
N ARG A 18 33.44 28.82 8.55
CA ARG A 18 32.55 27.93 9.31
C ARG A 18 31.09 28.15 8.92
N ALA A 19 30.65 29.41 8.87
CA ALA A 19 29.29 29.75 8.44
C ALA A 19 29.00 29.28 7.01
N GLU A 20 29.98 29.38 6.10
CA GLU A 20 29.88 28.86 4.73
C GLU A 20 29.74 27.34 4.70
N LEU A 21 30.57 26.61 5.45
CA LEU A 21 30.49 25.15 5.53
C LEU A 21 29.19 24.67 6.18
N ASP A 22 28.71 25.35 7.21
CA ASP A 22 27.45 25.03 7.87
C ASP A 22 26.26 25.30 6.92
N ALA A 23 26.31 26.38 6.14
CA ALA A 23 25.32 26.67 5.11
C ALA A 23 25.34 25.64 3.97
N GLU A 24 26.52 25.17 3.55
CA GLU A 24 26.65 24.12 2.53
C GLU A 24 26.08 22.79 3.04
N ARG A 25 26.39 22.42 4.28
CA ARG A 25 25.81 21.23 4.93
C ARG A 25 24.30 21.32 5.01
N ALA A 26 23.76 22.43 5.51
CA ALA A 26 22.32 22.64 5.60
C ALA A 26 21.63 22.53 4.22
N ARG A 27 22.24 23.07 3.16
CA ARG A 27 21.70 22.93 1.79
C ARG A 27 21.74 21.48 1.30
N ARG A 28 22.83 20.77 1.57
CA ARG A 28 22.98 19.37 1.19
C ARG A 28 21.96 18.50 1.92
N ASP A 29 21.81 18.71 3.22
CA ASP A 29 20.89 17.94 4.06
C ASP A 29 19.45 18.19 3.61
N ALA A 30 19.07 19.45 3.34
CA ALA A 30 17.76 19.77 2.77
C ALA A 30 17.51 19.09 1.41
N ALA A 31 18.50 19.07 0.52
CA ALA A 31 18.38 18.39 -0.76
C ALA A 31 18.28 16.86 -0.62
N ILE A 32 18.95 16.29 0.39
CA ILE A 32 18.83 14.85 0.71
C ILE A 32 17.43 14.54 1.25
N GLU A 33 16.93 15.36 2.17
CA GLU A 33 15.58 15.21 2.74
C GLU A 33 14.50 15.31 1.66
N GLU A 34 14.60 16.29 0.76
CA GLU A 34 13.69 16.46 -0.37
C GLU A 34 13.72 15.26 -1.33
N ALA A 35 14.92 14.78 -1.68
CA ALA A 35 15.07 13.60 -2.53
C ALA A 35 14.53 12.33 -1.87
N ALA A 36 14.75 12.17 -0.56
CA ALA A 36 14.23 11.04 0.20
C ALA A 36 12.69 11.08 0.27
N SER A 37 12.09 12.24 0.56
CA SER A 37 10.63 12.42 0.54
C SER A 37 10.05 12.05 -0.81
N THR A 38 10.62 12.60 -1.88
CA THR A 38 10.15 12.33 -3.26
C THR A 38 10.22 10.84 -3.61
N PHE A 39 11.28 10.15 -3.15
CA PHE A 39 11.41 8.71 -3.38
C PHE A 39 10.34 7.91 -2.63
N PHE A 40 10.08 8.24 -1.36
CA PHE A 40 9.06 7.54 -0.58
C PHE A 40 7.66 7.80 -1.14
N ASP A 41 7.32 9.03 -1.48
CA ASP A 41 6.05 9.37 -2.12
C ASP A 41 5.86 8.57 -3.43
N ALA A 42 6.89 8.52 -4.28
CA ALA A 42 6.84 7.74 -5.52
C ALA A 42 6.76 6.23 -5.29
N ASN A 43 7.32 5.72 -4.18
CA ASN A 43 7.21 4.31 -3.84
C ASN A 43 5.81 3.96 -3.31
N ASP A 44 5.20 4.84 -2.52
CA ASP A 44 3.82 4.70 -2.07
C ASP A 44 2.87 4.69 -3.27
N ASP A 45 3.03 5.62 -4.22
CA ASP A 45 2.29 5.63 -5.49
C ASP A 45 2.48 4.32 -6.27
N ARG A 46 3.71 3.79 -6.31
CA ARG A 46 4.01 2.53 -6.97
C ARG A 46 3.28 1.37 -6.29
N GLU A 47 3.29 1.30 -4.98
CA GLU A 47 2.60 0.27 -4.21
C GLU A 47 1.08 0.33 -4.40
N GLU A 48 0.50 1.54 -4.42
CA GLU A 48 -0.92 1.74 -4.72
C GLU A 48 -1.27 1.26 -6.14
N LEU A 49 -0.44 1.58 -7.14
CA LEU A 49 -0.64 1.12 -8.51
C LEU A 49 -0.52 -0.39 -8.65
N ILE A 50 0.38 -1.03 -7.92
CA ILE A 50 0.50 -2.49 -7.88
C ILE A 50 -0.78 -3.11 -7.30
N ALA A 51 -1.26 -2.60 -6.17
CA ALA A 51 -2.51 -3.10 -5.57
C ALA A 51 -3.71 -2.96 -6.53
N LYS A 52 -3.78 -1.85 -7.27
CA LYS A 52 -4.80 -1.66 -8.33
C LYS A 52 -4.64 -2.65 -9.47
N LEU A 53 -3.41 -2.93 -9.91
CA LEU A 53 -3.13 -3.93 -10.94
C LEU A 53 -3.53 -5.34 -10.48
N ASP A 54 -3.25 -5.68 -9.23
CA ASP A 54 -3.62 -6.98 -8.66
C ASP A 54 -5.15 -7.14 -8.61
N ALA A 55 -5.88 -6.09 -8.21
CA ALA A 55 -7.35 -6.10 -8.26
C ALA A 55 -7.89 -6.28 -9.70
N ILE A 56 -7.29 -5.60 -10.67
CA ILE A 56 -7.65 -5.77 -12.09
C ILE A 56 -7.35 -7.20 -12.55
N ASP A 57 -6.23 -7.80 -12.15
CA ASP A 57 -5.88 -9.18 -12.50
C ASP A 57 -6.88 -10.20 -11.91
N VAL A 58 -7.41 -9.95 -10.72
CA VAL A 58 -8.51 -10.74 -10.15
C VAL A 58 -9.79 -10.61 -10.98
N ASP A 59 -10.19 -9.40 -11.36
CA ASP A 59 -11.37 -9.19 -12.21
C ASP A 59 -11.21 -9.87 -13.58
N ARG A 60 -10.00 -9.80 -14.16
CA ARG A 60 -9.64 -10.51 -15.40
C ARG A 60 -9.73 -12.03 -15.22
N ALA A 61 -9.26 -12.56 -14.09
CA ALA A 61 -9.35 -13.97 -13.76
C ALA A 61 -10.81 -14.44 -13.64
N LEU A 62 -11.68 -13.65 -13.00
CA LEU A 62 -13.11 -13.92 -12.90
C LEU A 62 -13.77 -13.98 -14.29
N ALA A 63 -13.45 -13.03 -15.18
CA ALA A 63 -13.97 -13.05 -16.54
C ALA A 63 -13.52 -14.30 -17.33
N VAL A 64 -12.25 -14.71 -17.18
CA VAL A 64 -11.73 -15.97 -17.77
C VAL A 64 -12.47 -17.18 -17.19
N GLN A 65 -12.72 -17.20 -15.88
CA GLN A 65 -13.44 -18.28 -15.21
C GLN A 65 -14.87 -18.41 -15.74
N THR A 66 -15.59 -17.30 -15.96
CA THR A 66 -16.91 -17.31 -16.59
C THR A 66 -16.87 -17.94 -18.00
N LEU A 67 -15.86 -17.64 -18.82
CA LEU A 67 -15.73 -18.25 -20.15
C LEU A 67 -15.47 -19.76 -20.05
N VAL A 68 -14.68 -20.20 -19.07
CA VAL A 68 -14.45 -21.63 -18.81
C VAL A 68 -15.74 -22.33 -18.38
N GLU A 69 -16.58 -21.70 -17.56
CA GLU A 69 -17.88 -22.22 -17.15
C GLU A 69 -18.84 -22.38 -18.33
N LEU A 70 -18.79 -21.46 -19.29
CA LEU A 70 -19.47 -21.53 -20.59
C LEU A 70 -18.88 -22.60 -21.54
N LYS A 71 -17.93 -23.42 -21.05
CA LYS A 71 -17.28 -24.52 -21.77
C LYS A 71 -16.41 -24.07 -22.95
N GLU A 72 -15.94 -22.84 -22.95
CA GLU A 72 -14.94 -22.39 -23.92
C GLU A 72 -13.58 -23.04 -23.64
N THR A 73 -12.82 -23.28 -24.72
CA THR A 73 -11.48 -23.88 -24.63
C THR A 73 -10.42 -22.80 -24.45
N ASN A 74 -9.32 -23.07 -23.73
CA ASN A 74 -8.25 -22.10 -23.54
C ASN A 74 -7.70 -21.48 -24.85
N PRO A 75 -7.51 -22.23 -25.95
CA PRO A 75 -7.11 -21.63 -27.23
C PRO A 75 -8.15 -20.66 -27.80
N ARG A 76 -9.44 -20.96 -27.63
CA ARG A 76 -10.53 -20.11 -28.10
C ARG A 76 -10.67 -18.85 -27.23
N ILE A 77 -10.51 -18.97 -25.92
CA ILE A 77 -10.47 -17.84 -24.98
C ILE A 77 -9.28 -16.92 -25.30
N ALA A 78 -8.09 -17.49 -25.51
CA ALA A 78 -6.89 -16.76 -25.91
C ALA A 78 -7.12 -15.94 -27.19
N GLN A 79 -7.76 -16.57 -28.20
CA GLN A 79 -8.12 -15.90 -29.44
C GLN A 79 -9.17 -14.80 -29.24
N LEU A 80 -10.20 -15.05 -28.40
CA LEU A 80 -11.28 -14.10 -28.15
C LEU A 80 -10.79 -12.84 -27.42
N LEU A 81 -9.90 -13.01 -26.46
CA LEU A 81 -9.38 -11.95 -25.60
C LEU A 81 -8.08 -11.34 -26.14
N ASP A 82 -7.56 -11.82 -27.27
CA ASP A 82 -6.30 -11.42 -27.88
C ASP A 82 -5.11 -11.47 -26.89
N ILE A 83 -5.00 -12.58 -26.16
CA ILE A 83 -3.92 -12.82 -25.19
C ILE A 83 -3.24 -14.17 -25.43
N PRO A 84 -1.98 -14.35 -24.97
CA PRO A 84 -1.32 -15.64 -25.04
C PRO A 84 -2.06 -16.72 -24.27
N VAL A 85 -2.04 -17.97 -24.76
CA VAL A 85 -2.63 -19.13 -24.06
C VAL A 85 -2.01 -19.33 -22.67
N ALA A 86 -0.73 -18.97 -22.50
CA ALA A 86 -0.06 -19.00 -21.20
C ALA A 86 -0.70 -18.04 -20.19
N GLU A 87 -1.13 -16.86 -20.65
CA GLU A 87 -1.80 -15.87 -19.81
C GLU A 87 -3.20 -16.34 -19.41
N VAL A 88 -3.93 -16.99 -20.31
CA VAL A 88 -5.21 -17.64 -19.97
C VAL A 88 -5.04 -18.67 -18.85
N ARG A 89 -3.95 -19.46 -18.89
CA ARG A 89 -3.66 -20.43 -17.82
C ARG A 89 -3.34 -19.74 -16.50
N ARG A 90 -2.47 -18.71 -16.51
CA ARG A 90 -2.15 -17.90 -15.32
C ARG A 90 -3.41 -17.34 -14.67
N LEU A 91 -4.28 -16.70 -15.47
CA LEU A 91 -5.52 -16.09 -14.97
C LEU A 91 -6.52 -17.13 -14.46
N ARG A 92 -6.61 -18.31 -15.10
CA ARG A 92 -7.47 -19.39 -14.61
C ARG A 92 -7.00 -19.92 -13.26
N ASP A 93 -5.70 -20.13 -13.10
CA ASP A 93 -5.14 -20.65 -11.86
C ASP A 93 -5.29 -19.61 -10.72
N LEU A 94 -5.08 -18.32 -11.02
CA LEU A 94 -5.36 -17.21 -10.09
C LEU A 94 -6.83 -17.13 -9.66
N GLY A 95 -7.77 -17.34 -10.59
CA GLY A 95 -9.20 -17.38 -10.29
C GLY A 95 -9.60 -18.57 -9.41
N ALA A 96 -8.97 -19.72 -9.63
CA ALA A 96 -9.20 -20.92 -8.81
C ALA A 96 -8.68 -20.75 -7.37
N GLU A 97 -7.51 -20.13 -7.19
CA GLU A 97 -6.97 -19.79 -5.86
C GLU A 97 -7.87 -18.79 -5.12
N SER A 98 -8.38 -17.78 -5.83
CA SER A 98 -9.27 -16.76 -5.26
C SER A 98 -10.62 -17.35 -4.84
N ALA A 99 -11.18 -18.29 -5.61
CA ALA A 99 -12.42 -18.98 -5.26
C ALA A 99 -12.25 -19.85 -4.00
N SER A 100 -11.12 -20.55 -3.87
CA SER A 100 -10.79 -21.38 -2.70
C SER A 100 -10.63 -20.55 -1.42
N ALA A 101 -10.09 -19.33 -1.50
CA ALA A 101 -9.93 -18.43 -0.36
C ALA A 101 -11.27 -17.89 0.17
N ASN A 102 -12.24 -17.61 -0.71
CA ASN A 102 -13.56 -17.09 -0.32
C ASN A 102 -14.48 -18.15 0.29
N ASP A 103 -14.41 -19.41 -0.15
CA ASP A 103 -15.22 -20.50 0.40
C ASP A 103 -14.86 -20.84 1.86
N GLY A 104 -13.63 -20.52 2.29
CA GLY A 104 -13.18 -20.71 3.68
C GLY A 104 -13.63 -19.61 4.66
N ALA A 105 -13.97 -18.41 4.18
CA ALA A 105 -14.37 -17.29 5.03
C ALA A 105 -15.89 -17.24 5.30
N ALA A 106 -16.69 -17.90 4.47
CA ALA A 106 -18.15 -17.91 4.59
C ALA A 106 -18.68 -18.90 5.66
N SER A 107 -17.85 -19.85 6.15
CA SER A 107 -18.28 -20.87 7.12
C SER A 107 -18.23 -20.42 8.59
N ASP A 108 -17.58 -19.30 8.92
CA ASP A 108 -17.40 -18.83 10.31
C ASP A 108 -18.44 -17.78 10.76
N VAL A 109 -19.38 -17.36 9.91
CA VAL A 109 -20.32 -16.26 10.24
C VAL A 109 -21.68 -16.74 10.76
N GLU A 110 -22.05 -18.03 10.65
CA GLU A 110 -23.37 -18.52 11.11
C GLU A 110 -23.49 -18.83 12.62
N ALA A 111 -22.48 -18.56 13.46
CA ALA A 111 -22.49 -18.98 14.87
C ALA A 111 -22.86 -17.90 15.92
N ILE A 112 -23.18 -16.65 15.53
CA ILE A 112 -23.30 -15.53 16.50
C ILE A 112 -24.74 -15.03 16.74
N GLU A 113 -25.74 -15.43 15.95
CA GLU A 113 -27.14 -15.02 16.22
C GLU A 113 -27.90 -16.06 17.05
N GLY A 114 -27.69 -16.08 18.37
CA GLY A 114 -28.45 -17.00 19.22
C GLY A 114 -28.24 -16.94 20.73
N SER A 115 -28.01 -15.77 21.36
CA SER A 115 -28.08 -15.70 22.84
C SER A 115 -28.12 -14.26 23.39
N ALA A 116 -29.21 -13.52 23.16
CA ALA A 116 -29.51 -12.33 23.96
C ALA A 116 -31.01 -12.04 24.03
N ALA A 117 -31.76 -12.93 24.68
CA ALA A 117 -33.11 -12.61 25.13
C ALA A 117 -33.32 -13.17 26.55
N ALA A 118 -33.84 -12.29 27.40
CA ALA A 118 -34.28 -12.48 28.78
C ALA A 118 -33.20 -12.44 29.88
N GLU A 119 -33.08 -11.30 30.58
CA GLU A 119 -33.32 -11.27 32.03
C GLU A 119 -33.62 -9.85 32.55
N HIS A 120 -34.83 -9.74 33.12
CA HIS A 120 -35.27 -8.90 34.25
C HIS A 120 -35.06 -7.38 34.27
N ALA A 121 -36.05 -6.67 33.70
CA ALA A 121 -36.53 -5.41 34.26
C ALA A 121 -37.48 -5.70 35.46
N SER A 122 -37.04 -5.38 36.68
CA SER A 122 -37.90 -5.30 37.87
C SER A 122 -37.22 -4.50 38.97
N GLU A 123 -37.21 -3.17 38.85
CA GLU A 123 -36.97 -2.32 40.02
C GLU A 123 -37.70 -0.98 39.87
N ALA A 124 -38.99 -0.99 40.20
CA ALA A 124 -39.75 0.23 40.48
C ALA A 124 -40.88 -0.06 41.47
N GLY A 125 -40.74 0.49 42.69
CA GLY A 125 -41.89 0.85 43.51
C GLY A 125 -42.13 0.01 44.76
N ARG A 126 -41.33 0.22 45.82
CA ARG A 126 -41.84 0.14 47.20
C ARG A 126 -40.89 0.77 48.23
N ALA A 127 -41.16 2.03 48.58
CA ALA A 127 -40.86 2.54 49.91
C ALA A 127 -41.90 3.62 50.23
N ALA A 128 -42.85 3.23 51.07
CA ALA A 128 -43.62 4.10 51.95
C ALA A 128 -42.94 4.05 53.32
#